data_AF-A0A2V7IIG1-F1
#
_entry.id   AF-A0A2V7IIG1-F1
#
_cell.length_a   1.000
_cell.length_b   1.000
_cell.length_c   1.000
_cell.angle_alpha   90.00
_cell.angle_beta   90.00
_cell.angle_gamma   90.00
#
_symmetry.space_group_name_H-M   'P 1'
#
loop_
_entity.id
_entity.type
_entity.pdbx_description
1 polymer ?
#
loop_
_entity_poly.entity_id
_entity_poly.type
_entity_poly.pdbx_seq_one_letter_code
_entity_poly.pdbx_strand_id
1 'polypeptide(L)'
;MAGIARVYAMALELIRHTDGRLDRHQLVRFMVAYQTVAPLTIGELWAWPSMLKLALLESLRRLADETLQGRNARLAADGYLTQIGGAEDTAPLALPEVLETAYVVRLLQRMREYGPLVSPVRAAVEERLAAQGMTAEDSIRTEHQSQAAGQVSVANAITSLRLCSTLDWTLYFENVSLIEQVLQRDPAGVYGSMDFLSRDRYRQAVEELAEATGEAQLRVALRSVESARQAAELKSADDRAAHVGYHLIGKGRRDLETDVAYGPRLTVRARRFIFAHATSFYLGSIGLVAAALLALAVAYVQAKGGAVWVQAWIAALLLLPASEFAIALVQRLAAHLAAPWRLPRLDFQKGVPEDARTMVVVPTLLTSVAGVAELLEHVEVLALGNVDPRIHFAILGDFADAPTAELPADDEILDAARAGVLDLNARLGQGRTDRFHLFHRARQWNPGEGSWIGWERKRGKLEEFNRLLRGAKDTSFRVHVGDPKVLPSVRYCITLDNDTRLPLHAARKLIGIIAHPLNRPSFDP
;
A
#
# COMPACT_ATOMS: atom_id res chain seq x y z
N MET A 1 24.19 -14.79 -22.35
CA MET A 1 23.52 -14.57 -21.05
C MET A 1 22.14 -15.24 -21.04
N ALA A 2 22.07 -16.57 -21.16
CA ALA A 2 20.83 -17.30 -20.91
C ALA A 2 20.72 -17.54 -19.40
N GLY A 3 19.60 -17.15 -18.77
CA GLY A 3 19.33 -17.40 -17.35
C GLY A 3 19.61 -16.27 -16.36
N ILE A 4 20.08 -15.10 -16.80
CA ILE A 4 20.29 -13.92 -15.93
C ILE A 4 19.14 -12.94 -16.09
N ALA A 5 18.55 -12.46 -14.99
CA ALA A 5 17.52 -11.43 -15.01
C ALA A 5 18.06 -10.15 -15.67
N ARG A 6 17.35 -9.62 -16.67
CA ARG A 6 17.73 -8.42 -17.44
C ARG A 6 18.10 -7.24 -16.56
N VAL A 7 17.29 -6.96 -15.54
CA VAL A 7 17.53 -5.87 -14.56
C VAL A 7 18.80 -6.05 -13.73
N TYR A 8 19.25 -7.29 -13.49
CA TYR A 8 20.53 -7.54 -12.83
C TYR A 8 21.71 -7.23 -13.76
N ALA A 9 21.63 -7.65 -15.03
CA ALA A 9 22.63 -7.29 -16.03
C ALA A 9 22.74 -5.77 -16.18
N MET A 10 21.61 -5.06 -16.22
CA MET A 10 21.58 -3.59 -16.24
C MET A 10 22.27 -2.97 -15.02
N ALA A 11 22.03 -3.51 -13.81
CA ALA A 11 22.64 -3.03 -12.58
C ALA A 11 24.16 -3.23 -12.59
N LEU A 12 24.64 -4.39 -13.05
CA LEU A 12 26.07 -4.67 -13.21
C LEU A 12 26.73 -3.70 -14.20
N GLU A 13 26.13 -3.50 -15.37
CA GLU A 13 26.64 -2.56 -16.37
C GLU A 13 26.74 -1.14 -15.83
N LEU A 14 25.70 -0.67 -15.15
CA LEU A 14 25.68 0.66 -14.54
C LEU A 14 26.81 0.82 -13.51
N ILE A 15 27.00 -0.16 -12.62
CA ILE A 15 28.02 -0.12 -11.58
C ILE A 15 29.42 -0.14 -12.18
N ARG A 16 29.67 -0.95 -13.22
CA ARG A 16 30.96 -0.99 -13.91
C ARG A 16 31.31 0.36 -14.55
N HIS A 17 30.34 1.03 -15.17
CA HIS A 17 30.58 2.32 -15.82
C HIS A 17 30.69 3.51 -14.86
N THR A 18 30.17 3.38 -13.64
CA THR A 18 30.17 4.45 -12.63
C THR A 18 31.14 4.21 -11.49
N ASP A 19 31.93 3.12 -11.53
CA ASP A 19 32.77 2.66 -10.42
C ASP A 19 31.99 2.60 -9.08
N GLY A 20 30.74 2.13 -9.17
CA GLY A 20 29.82 2.03 -8.03
C GLY A 20 29.35 3.36 -7.45
N ARG A 21 29.67 4.51 -8.04
CA ARG A 21 29.18 5.83 -7.59
C ARG A 21 27.79 6.11 -8.17
N LEU A 22 26.76 5.90 -7.36
CA LEU A 22 25.37 6.13 -7.76
C LEU A 22 24.82 7.42 -7.16
N ASP A 23 24.04 8.13 -7.95
CA ASP A 23 23.17 9.22 -7.48
C ASP A 23 21.75 9.07 -8.03
N ARG A 24 20.77 9.70 -7.38
CA ARG A 24 19.35 9.58 -7.75
C ARG A 24 19.09 10.04 -9.20
N HIS A 25 19.74 11.09 -9.65
CA HIS A 25 19.51 11.68 -10.97
C HIS A 25 20.09 10.81 -12.09
N GLN A 26 21.25 10.18 -11.86
CA GLN A 26 21.84 9.17 -12.73
C GLN A 26 20.94 7.94 -12.85
N LEU A 27 20.40 7.44 -11.73
CA LEU A 27 19.49 6.30 -11.75
C LEU A 27 18.25 6.58 -12.62
N VAL A 28 17.62 7.74 -12.43
CA VAL A 28 16.45 8.15 -13.22
C VAL A 28 16.83 8.29 -14.70
N ARG A 29 17.91 9.01 -15.03
CA ARG A 29 18.34 9.19 -16.42
C ARG A 29 18.66 7.87 -17.11
N PHE A 30 19.38 6.98 -16.43
CA PHE A 30 19.70 5.65 -16.94
C PHE A 30 18.42 4.86 -17.23
N MET A 31 17.48 4.86 -16.29
CA MET A 31 16.22 4.11 -16.42
C MET A 31 15.33 4.65 -17.54
N VAL A 32 15.23 5.98 -17.65
CA VAL A 32 14.46 6.64 -18.72
C VAL A 32 15.10 6.35 -20.08
N ALA A 33 16.42 6.50 -20.20
CA ALA A 33 17.14 6.24 -21.45
C ALA A 33 17.01 4.77 -21.89
N TYR A 34 17.17 3.82 -20.97
CA TYR A 34 17.05 2.40 -21.28
C TYR A 34 15.67 2.04 -21.82
N GLN A 35 14.62 2.58 -21.20
CA GLN A 35 13.23 2.31 -21.58
C GLN A 35 12.82 2.92 -22.94
N THR A 36 13.63 3.81 -23.53
CA THR A 36 13.41 4.26 -24.92
C THR A 36 13.65 3.16 -25.94
N VAL A 37 14.50 2.18 -25.60
CA VAL A 37 14.84 1.04 -26.46
C VAL A 37 14.02 -0.19 -26.07
N ALA A 38 13.94 -0.47 -24.77
CA ALA A 38 13.27 -1.67 -24.27
C ALA A 38 12.45 -1.34 -23.01
N PRO A 39 11.11 -1.20 -23.13
CA PRO A 39 10.23 -0.99 -21.99
C PRO A 39 10.41 -2.07 -20.92
N LEU A 40 10.47 -1.63 -19.67
CA LEU A 40 10.54 -2.52 -18.51
C LEU A 40 9.13 -2.81 -18.01
N THR A 41 8.94 -4.02 -17.50
CA THR A 41 7.73 -4.39 -16.78
C THR A 41 7.66 -3.70 -15.42
N ILE A 42 6.44 -3.59 -14.88
CA ILE A 42 6.20 -3.12 -13.51
C ILE A 42 7.01 -3.96 -12.51
N GLY A 43 7.01 -5.28 -12.66
CA GLY A 43 7.79 -6.20 -11.81
C GLY A 43 9.30 -5.96 -11.89
N GLU A 44 9.85 -5.71 -13.08
CA GLU A 44 11.27 -5.38 -13.24
C GLU A 44 11.66 -4.07 -12.56
N LEU A 45 10.82 -3.03 -12.67
CA LEU A 45 11.05 -1.76 -11.98
C LEU A 45 11.01 -1.91 -10.45
N TRP A 46 10.12 -2.75 -9.91
CA TRP A 46 10.09 -3.07 -8.49
C TRP A 46 11.26 -3.97 -8.03
N ALA A 47 11.80 -4.79 -8.91
CA ALA A 47 12.98 -5.61 -8.62
C ALA A 47 14.30 -4.80 -8.64
N TRP A 48 14.32 -3.66 -9.33
CA TRP A 48 15.49 -2.79 -9.51
C TRP A 48 16.28 -2.47 -8.23
N PRO A 49 15.64 -2.07 -7.10
CA PRO A 49 16.36 -1.77 -5.84
C PRO A 49 17.16 -2.96 -5.32
N SER A 50 16.55 -4.14 -5.38
CA SER A 50 17.16 -5.40 -4.92
C SER A 50 18.31 -5.80 -5.83
N MET A 51 18.14 -5.63 -7.15
CA MET A 51 19.18 -5.94 -8.14
C MET A 51 20.38 -5.00 -8.03
N LEU A 52 20.15 -3.71 -7.79
CA LEU A 52 21.22 -2.74 -7.50
C LEU A 52 22.00 -3.12 -6.24
N LYS A 53 21.31 -3.45 -5.15
CA LYS A 53 21.97 -3.89 -3.91
C LYS A 53 22.79 -5.15 -4.12
N LEU A 54 22.23 -6.14 -4.81
CA LEU A 54 22.95 -7.38 -5.13
C LEU A 54 24.21 -7.10 -5.95
N ALA A 55 24.10 -6.27 -7.00
CA ALA A 55 25.23 -5.94 -7.86
C ALA A 55 26.31 -5.12 -7.13
N LEU A 56 25.93 -4.23 -6.20
CA LEU A 56 26.87 -3.51 -5.34
C LEU A 56 27.57 -4.44 -4.35
N LEU A 57 26.85 -5.39 -3.75
CA LEU A 57 27.43 -6.40 -2.86
C LEU A 57 28.41 -7.31 -3.59
N GLU A 58 28.08 -7.72 -4.82
CA GLU A 58 28.99 -8.50 -5.66
C GLU A 58 30.25 -7.70 -6.03
N SER A 59 30.11 -6.39 -6.27
CA SER A 59 31.27 -5.52 -6.50
C SER A 59 32.13 -5.38 -5.24
N LEU A 60 31.53 -5.26 -4.06
CA LEU A 60 32.26 -5.24 -2.79
C LEU A 60 32.96 -6.57 -2.51
N ARG A 61 32.33 -7.70 -2.82
CA ARG A 61 32.93 -9.03 -2.69
C ARG A 61 34.21 -9.13 -3.52
N ARG A 62 34.16 -8.69 -4.79
CA ARG A 62 35.33 -8.64 -5.67
C ARG A 62 36.44 -7.74 -5.12
N LEU A 63 36.11 -6.52 -4.68
CA LEU A 63 37.09 -5.60 -4.08
C LEU A 63 37.72 -6.16 -2.79
N ALA A 64 36.93 -6.89 -2.00
CA ALA A 64 37.42 -7.58 -0.81
C ALA A 64 38.38 -8.72 -1.17
N ASP A 65 38.06 -9.52 -2.19
CA ASP A 65 38.93 -10.59 -2.69
C ASP A 65 40.28 -10.02 -3.18
N GLU A 66 40.27 -8.92 -3.95
CA GLU A 66 41.48 -8.22 -4.41
C GLU A 66 42.31 -7.70 -3.23
N THR A 67 41.66 -7.12 -2.22
CA THR A 67 42.33 -6.64 -1.00
C THR A 67 42.96 -7.79 -0.20
N LEU A 68 42.27 -8.93 -0.12
CA LEU A 68 42.77 -10.13 0.56
C LEU A 68 43.95 -10.76 -0.17
N GLN A 69 43.91 -10.82 -1.51
CA GLN A 69 45.05 -11.26 -2.33
C GLN A 69 46.28 -10.38 -2.08
N GLY A 70 46.12 -9.05 -2.18
CA GLY A 70 47.20 -8.10 -1.90
C GLY A 70 47.72 -8.17 -0.45
N ARG A 71 46.89 -8.55 0.52
CA ARG A 71 47.33 -8.82 1.91
C ARG A 71 48.14 -10.11 2.00
N ASN A 72 47.69 -11.18 1.36
CA ASN A 72 48.39 -12.47 1.34
C ASN A 72 49.76 -12.34 0.68
N ALA A 73 49.86 -11.59 -0.42
CA ALA A 73 51.12 -11.27 -1.09
C ALA A 73 52.11 -10.55 -0.16
N ARG A 74 51.65 -9.57 0.62
CA ARG A 74 52.50 -8.89 1.61
C ARG A 74 52.97 -9.82 2.73
N LEU A 75 52.10 -10.69 3.23
CA LEU A 75 52.45 -11.68 4.26
C LEU A 75 53.46 -12.71 3.73
N ALA A 76 53.30 -13.15 2.48
CA ALA A 76 54.26 -14.03 1.81
C ALA A 76 55.65 -13.37 1.67
N ALA A 77 55.70 -12.07 1.33
CA ALA A 77 56.96 -11.32 1.27
C ALA A 77 57.65 -11.20 2.64
N ASP A 78 56.88 -10.91 3.70
CA ASP A 78 57.39 -10.86 5.07
C ASP A 78 57.92 -12.24 5.53
N GLY A 79 57.20 -13.32 5.19
CA GLY A 79 57.62 -14.70 5.47
C GLY A 79 58.92 -15.08 4.77
N TYR A 80 59.06 -14.73 3.49
CA TYR A 80 60.27 -14.96 2.70
C TYR A 80 61.51 -14.31 3.34
N LEU A 81 61.41 -13.04 3.76
CA LEU A 81 62.53 -12.35 4.41
C LEU A 81 62.83 -12.88 5.81
N THR A 82 61.81 -13.32 6.57
CA THR A 82 62.01 -13.95 7.88
C THR A 82 62.80 -15.24 7.76
N GLN A 83 62.56 -16.04 6.71
CA GLN A 83 63.30 -17.28 6.44
C GLN A 83 64.76 -17.01 6.06
N ILE A 84 65.02 -15.98 5.25
CA ILE A 84 66.40 -15.58 4.88
C ILE A 84 67.15 -14.97 6.06
N GLY A 85 66.50 -14.14 6.87
CA GLY A 85 67.13 -13.49 8.02
C GLY A 85 67.44 -14.42 9.20
N GLY A 86 66.85 -15.62 9.23
CA GLY A 86 67.09 -16.63 10.28
C GLY A 86 68.11 -17.71 9.92
N ALA A 87 68.62 -17.73 8.69
CA ALA A 87 69.55 -18.74 8.22
C ALA A 87 70.95 -18.13 8.00
N GLU A 88 71.93 -18.54 8.81
CA GLU A 88 73.30 -17.99 8.79
C GLU A 88 74.09 -18.30 7.50
N ASP A 89 73.60 -19.22 6.65
CA ASP A 89 74.28 -19.60 5.40
C ASP A 89 73.29 -20.21 4.38
N THR A 90 72.53 -19.39 3.64
CA THR A 90 71.67 -19.92 2.56
C THR A 90 71.63 -19.04 1.32
N ALA A 91 71.81 -19.71 0.17
CA ALA A 91 71.50 -19.21 -1.16
C ALA A 91 70.04 -18.68 -1.20
N PRO A 92 69.75 -17.64 -2.02
CA PRO A 92 68.41 -17.06 -2.06
C PRO A 92 67.36 -18.12 -2.38
N LEU A 93 66.32 -18.21 -1.54
CA LEU A 93 65.12 -19.02 -1.79
C LEU A 93 64.51 -18.62 -3.14
N ALA A 94 63.96 -19.59 -3.89
CA ALA A 94 63.35 -19.31 -5.18
C ALA A 94 62.21 -18.29 -5.04
N LEU A 95 62.26 -17.23 -5.85
CA LEU A 95 61.18 -16.25 -5.93
C LEU A 95 59.91 -16.91 -6.51
N PRO A 96 58.71 -16.46 -6.13
CA PRO A 96 57.47 -16.93 -6.76
C PRO A 96 57.49 -16.76 -8.28
N GLU A 97 56.83 -17.68 -9.01
CA GLU A 97 56.75 -17.61 -10.47
C GLU A 97 56.08 -16.32 -10.94
N VAL A 98 55.02 -15.89 -10.25
CA VAL A 98 54.32 -14.62 -10.47
C VAL A 98 54.64 -13.64 -9.34
N LEU A 99 55.23 -12.51 -9.69
CA LEU A 99 55.54 -11.43 -8.75
C LEU A 99 54.37 -10.44 -8.73
N GLU A 100 53.44 -10.61 -7.79
CA GLU A 100 52.41 -9.60 -7.54
C GLU A 100 53.04 -8.27 -7.08
N THR A 101 52.49 -7.14 -7.52
CA THR A 101 53.01 -5.80 -7.16
C THR A 101 53.08 -5.59 -5.66
N ALA A 102 52.08 -6.06 -4.91
CA ALA A 102 52.03 -5.98 -3.46
C ALA A 102 53.16 -6.77 -2.77
N TYR A 103 53.54 -7.93 -3.33
CA TYR A 103 54.68 -8.74 -2.85
C TYR A 103 55.99 -7.98 -3.06
N VAL A 104 56.22 -7.49 -4.29
CA VAL A 104 57.44 -6.76 -4.67
C VAL A 104 57.63 -5.50 -3.84
N VAL A 105 56.59 -4.67 -3.70
CA VAL A 105 56.65 -3.42 -2.95
C VAL A 105 56.96 -3.69 -1.47
N ARG A 106 56.34 -4.71 -0.88
CA ARG A 106 56.61 -5.09 0.50
C ARG A 106 58.02 -5.61 0.70
N LEU A 107 58.50 -6.43 -0.22
CA LEU A 107 59.86 -6.98 -0.22
C LEU A 107 60.89 -5.84 -0.30
N LEU A 108 60.75 -4.92 -1.26
CA LEU A 108 61.63 -3.75 -1.41
C LEU A 108 61.59 -2.80 -0.20
N GLN A 109 60.43 -2.66 0.47
CA GLN A 109 60.31 -1.86 1.69
C GLN A 109 61.09 -2.50 2.85
N ARG A 110 60.87 -3.79 3.10
CA ARG A 110 61.53 -4.53 4.18
C ARG A 110 63.02 -4.71 3.95
N MET A 111 63.48 -4.93 2.71
CA MET A 111 64.90 -5.10 2.41
C MET A 111 65.75 -3.87 2.77
N ARG A 112 65.16 -2.67 2.77
CA ARG A 112 65.83 -1.45 3.29
C ARG A 112 66.15 -1.55 4.78
N GLU A 113 65.42 -2.36 5.54
CA GLU A 113 65.63 -2.58 6.99
C GLU A 113 66.79 -3.57 7.26
N TYR A 114 67.08 -4.51 6.35
CA TYR A 114 68.08 -5.58 6.52
C TYR A 114 69.47 -5.30 5.90
N GLY A 115 69.65 -4.17 5.21
CA GLY A 115 70.96 -3.70 4.74
C GLY A 115 71.65 -4.64 3.72
N PRO A 116 72.99 -4.85 3.80
CA PRO A 116 73.75 -5.52 2.74
C PRO A 116 73.46 -7.03 2.61
N LEU A 117 72.91 -7.67 3.65
CA LEU A 117 72.62 -9.12 3.70
C LEU A 117 71.62 -9.58 2.62
N VAL A 118 70.79 -8.67 2.11
CA VAL A 118 69.72 -8.96 1.13
C VAL A 118 70.06 -8.46 -0.29
N SER A 119 71.30 -8.07 -0.57
CA SER A 119 71.73 -7.58 -1.90
C SER A 119 71.52 -8.58 -3.05
N PRO A 120 71.81 -9.90 -2.90
CA PRO A 120 71.59 -10.87 -3.98
C PRO A 120 70.11 -11.05 -4.33
N VAL A 121 69.24 -11.02 -3.32
CA VAL A 121 67.78 -11.05 -3.49
C VAL A 121 67.31 -9.82 -4.26
N ARG A 122 67.92 -8.65 -4.01
CA ARG A 122 67.57 -7.40 -4.68
C ARG A 122 67.86 -7.47 -6.17
N ALA A 123 69.05 -7.95 -6.53
CA ALA A 123 69.44 -8.13 -7.91
C ALA A 123 68.49 -9.09 -8.64
N ALA A 124 68.11 -10.21 -8.01
CA ALA A 124 67.17 -11.18 -8.58
C ALA A 124 65.76 -10.58 -8.81
N VAL A 125 65.27 -9.73 -7.90
CA VAL A 125 63.99 -9.04 -8.06
C VAL A 125 64.05 -7.99 -9.16
N GLU A 126 65.13 -7.20 -9.22
CA GLU A 126 65.33 -6.18 -10.26
C GLU A 126 65.48 -6.82 -11.65
N GLU A 127 66.21 -7.93 -11.78
CA GLU A 127 66.33 -8.71 -13.02
C GLU A 127 64.97 -9.24 -13.49
N ARG A 128 64.15 -9.75 -12.56
CA ARG A 128 62.84 -10.30 -12.90
C ARG A 128 61.80 -9.22 -13.23
N LEU A 129 61.87 -8.06 -12.59
CA LEU A 129 61.07 -6.88 -12.95
C LEU A 129 61.48 -6.35 -14.34
N ALA A 130 62.79 -6.29 -14.62
CA ALA A 130 63.30 -5.88 -15.92
C ALA A 130 62.86 -6.85 -17.04
N ALA A 131 62.82 -8.16 -16.77
CA ALA A 131 62.27 -9.15 -17.69
C ALA A 131 60.76 -8.97 -17.97
N GLN A 132 60.02 -8.31 -17.07
CA GLN A 132 58.63 -7.92 -17.25
C GLN A 132 58.47 -6.49 -17.80
N GLY A 133 59.56 -5.78 -18.10
CA GLY A 133 59.55 -4.40 -18.58
C GLY A 133 59.12 -3.37 -17.53
N MET A 134 59.21 -3.70 -16.23
CA MET A 134 58.82 -2.83 -15.13
C MET A 134 60.04 -2.43 -14.29
N THR A 135 60.00 -1.24 -13.69
CA THR A 135 60.97 -0.82 -12.68
C THR A 135 60.41 -0.98 -11.26
N ALA A 136 61.29 -0.93 -10.25
CA ALA A 136 60.87 -0.90 -8.85
C ALA A 136 59.94 0.29 -8.54
N GLU A 137 60.21 1.46 -9.12
CA GLU A 137 59.36 2.65 -8.98
C GLU A 137 58.00 2.46 -9.66
N ASP A 138 57.95 1.81 -10.82
CA ASP A 138 56.69 1.48 -11.50
C ASP A 138 55.82 0.54 -10.66
N SER A 139 56.42 -0.46 -10.01
CA SER A 139 55.71 -1.38 -9.11
C SER A 139 55.15 -0.67 -7.88
N ILE A 140 55.92 0.24 -7.28
CA ILE A 140 55.47 1.08 -6.15
C ILE A 140 54.31 1.98 -6.58
N ARG A 141 54.45 2.67 -7.72
CA ARG A 141 53.40 3.56 -8.25
C ARG A 141 52.12 2.80 -8.56
N THR A 142 52.23 1.64 -9.22
CA THR A 142 51.09 0.80 -9.59
C THR A 142 50.36 0.29 -8.35
N GLU A 143 51.09 -0.19 -7.34
CA GLU A 143 50.48 -0.65 -6.09
C GLU A 143 49.74 0.48 -5.35
N HIS A 144 50.36 1.66 -5.23
CA HIS A 144 49.70 2.81 -4.59
C HIS A 144 48.47 3.28 -5.35
N GLN A 145 48.52 3.30 -6.69
CA GLN A 145 47.37 3.64 -7.52
C GLN A 145 46.23 2.63 -7.36
N SER A 146 46.53 1.33 -7.38
CA SER A 146 45.55 0.26 -7.17
C SER A 146 44.91 0.33 -5.79
N GLN A 147 45.69 0.59 -4.73
CA GLN A 147 45.14 0.75 -3.37
C GLN A 147 44.26 2.00 -3.25
N ALA A 148 44.70 3.13 -3.81
CA ALA A 148 43.91 4.37 -3.78
C ALA A 148 42.60 4.22 -4.56
N ALA A 149 42.65 3.60 -5.75
CA ALA A 149 41.47 3.29 -6.55
C ALA A 149 40.52 2.37 -5.78
N GLY A 150 41.03 1.25 -5.23
CA GLY A 150 40.22 0.32 -4.44
C GLY A 150 39.55 0.96 -3.22
N GLN A 151 40.24 1.83 -2.49
CA GLN A 151 39.65 2.57 -1.37
C GLN A 151 38.48 3.47 -1.82
N VAL A 152 38.62 4.14 -2.96
CA VAL A 152 37.55 4.98 -3.54
C VAL A 152 36.38 4.11 -3.99
N SER A 153 36.62 3.00 -4.69
CA SER A 153 35.56 2.08 -5.15
C SER A 153 34.78 1.47 -3.98
N VAL A 154 35.46 1.11 -2.87
CA VAL A 154 34.79 0.63 -1.64
C VAL A 154 33.93 1.73 -1.03
N ALA A 155 34.45 2.97 -0.92
CA ALA A 155 33.69 4.10 -0.39
C ALA A 155 32.45 4.42 -1.26
N ASN A 156 32.60 4.38 -2.59
CA ASN A 156 31.51 4.55 -3.54
C ASN A 156 30.43 3.47 -3.35
N ALA A 157 30.83 2.20 -3.29
CA ALA A 157 29.88 1.10 -3.13
C ALA A 157 29.11 1.16 -1.80
N ILE A 158 29.77 1.49 -0.69
CA ILE A 158 29.11 1.69 0.62
C ILE A 158 28.14 2.88 0.56
N THR A 159 28.56 4.00 -0.03
CA THR A 159 27.72 5.19 -0.18
C THR A 159 26.48 4.89 -1.03
N SER A 160 26.64 4.15 -2.11
CA SER A 160 25.56 3.72 -2.99
C SER A 160 24.61 2.71 -2.32
N LEU A 161 25.12 1.79 -1.50
CA LEU A 161 24.27 0.89 -0.70
C LEU A 161 23.43 1.68 0.31
N ARG A 162 24.00 2.73 0.90
CA ARG A 162 23.28 3.66 1.78
C ARG A 162 22.22 4.44 1.02
N LEU A 163 22.53 4.93 -0.18
CA LEU A 163 21.55 5.57 -1.07
C LEU A 163 20.38 4.61 -1.36
N CYS A 164 20.67 3.37 -1.75
CA CYS A 164 19.65 2.36 -2.05
C CYS A 164 18.76 2.00 -0.84
N SER A 165 19.21 2.29 0.38
CA SER A 165 18.46 2.02 1.61
C SER A 165 17.66 3.22 2.10
N THR A 166 17.99 4.43 1.65
CA THR A 166 17.35 5.68 2.09
C THR A 166 16.44 6.30 1.04
N LEU A 167 16.60 5.91 -0.23
CA LEU A 167 15.80 6.41 -1.33
C LEU A 167 14.35 5.90 -1.27
N ASP A 168 13.39 6.81 -1.46
CA ASP A 168 11.97 6.45 -1.60
C ASP A 168 11.71 5.79 -2.96
N TRP A 169 11.71 4.46 -2.95
CA TRP A 169 11.50 3.65 -4.15
C TRP A 169 10.11 3.78 -4.75
N THR A 170 9.12 4.20 -3.96
CA THR A 170 7.77 4.47 -4.45
C THR A 170 7.77 5.69 -5.37
N LEU A 171 8.33 6.80 -4.90
CA LEU A 171 8.48 8.01 -5.72
C LEU A 171 9.43 7.79 -6.90
N TYR A 172 10.48 6.99 -6.72
CA TYR A 172 11.37 6.62 -7.83
C TYR A 172 10.62 5.85 -8.92
N PHE A 173 9.85 4.83 -8.54
CA PHE A 173 9.05 4.02 -9.46
C PHE A 173 8.09 4.89 -10.27
N GLU A 174 7.35 5.80 -9.61
CA GLU A 174 6.38 6.66 -10.29
C GLU A 174 7.03 7.60 -11.31
N ASN A 175 8.25 8.06 -11.05
CA ASN A 175 8.98 8.92 -11.97
C ASN A 175 9.47 8.19 -13.23
N VAL A 176 9.86 6.91 -13.10
CA VAL A 176 10.49 6.16 -14.20
C VAL A 176 9.54 5.22 -14.94
N SER A 177 8.38 4.89 -14.35
CA SER A 177 7.45 3.94 -14.94
C SER A 177 6.70 4.52 -16.14
N LEU A 178 6.90 3.93 -17.32
CA LEU A 178 6.14 4.30 -18.52
C LEU A 178 4.64 4.04 -18.35
N ILE A 179 4.27 2.97 -17.62
CA ILE A 179 2.87 2.64 -17.33
C ILE A 179 2.26 3.73 -16.46
N GLU A 180 2.97 4.19 -15.41
CA GLU A 180 2.51 5.30 -14.57
C GLU A 180 2.28 6.55 -15.42
N GLN A 181 3.27 6.93 -16.24
CA GLN A 181 3.18 8.13 -17.10
C GLN A 181 2.02 8.07 -18.10
N VAL A 182 1.66 6.88 -18.58
CA VAL A 182 0.48 6.69 -19.45
C VAL A 182 -0.80 6.81 -18.65
N LEU A 183 -0.93 6.13 -17.52
CA LEU A 183 -2.15 6.19 -16.69
C LEU A 183 -2.42 7.59 -16.12
N GLN A 184 -1.38 8.40 -15.93
CA GLN A 184 -1.51 9.83 -15.58
C GLN A 184 -2.22 10.66 -16.65
N ARG A 185 -2.36 10.16 -17.89
CA ARG A 185 -3.13 10.79 -18.97
C ARG A 185 -4.63 10.47 -18.90
N ASP A 186 -5.10 10.00 -17.75
CA ASP A 186 -6.51 9.78 -17.45
C ASP A 186 -7.34 11.03 -17.79
N PRO A 187 -8.33 10.95 -18.70
CA PRO A 187 -9.06 12.12 -19.16
C PRO A 187 -9.94 12.74 -18.05
N ALA A 188 -10.36 11.95 -17.07
CA ALA A 188 -11.05 12.46 -15.88
C ALA A 188 -10.10 13.18 -14.89
N GLY A 189 -8.78 13.10 -15.08
CA GLY A 189 -7.79 13.70 -14.18
C GLY A 189 -7.74 13.09 -12.78
N VAL A 190 -8.38 11.94 -12.57
CA VAL A 190 -8.57 11.34 -11.24
C VAL A 190 -7.39 10.47 -10.85
N TYR A 191 -6.79 9.75 -11.81
CA TYR A 191 -5.68 8.83 -11.53
C TYR A 191 -4.55 9.46 -10.72
N GLY A 192 -4.09 10.65 -11.09
CA GLY A 192 -3.01 11.36 -10.38
C GLY A 192 -3.36 11.81 -8.96
N SER A 193 -4.66 11.92 -8.66
CA SER A 193 -5.16 12.27 -7.32
C SER A 193 -5.46 11.06 -6.43
N MET A 194 -5.22 9.84 -6.90
CA MET A 194 -5.47 8.61 -6.14
C MET A 194 -4.35 8.28 -5.16
N ASP A 195 -4.71 7.59 -4.07
CA ASP A 195 -3.70 7.07 -3.15
C ASP A 195 -2.83 6.00 -3.83
N PHE A 196 -1.61 5.83 -3.31
CA PHE A 196 -0.64 4.90 -3.89
C PHE A 196 -1.21 3.49 -4.05
N LEU A 197 -1.96 2.99 -3.06
CA LEU A 197 -2.53 1.63 -3.10
C LEU A 197 -3.59 1.48 -4.20
N SER A 198 -4.40 2.51 -4.47
CA SER A 198 -5.36 2.47 -5.57
C SER A 198 -4.66 2.55 -6.92
N ARG A 199 -3.64 3.41 -7.06
CA ARG A 199 -2.80 3.47 -8.28
C ARG A 199 -2.09 2.15 -8.53
N ASP A 200 -1.57 1.52 -7.47
CA ASP A 200 -0.92 0.22 -7.55
C ASP A 200 -1.88 -0.88 -7.99
N ARG A 201 -3.11 -0.89 -7.48
CA ARG A 201 -4.15 -1.83 -7.92
C ARG A 201 -4.42 -1.70 -9.42
N TYR A 202 -4.35 -0.49 -9.97
CA TYR A 202 -4.58 -0.26 -11.40
C TYR A 202 -3.39 -0.73 -12.24
N ARG A 203 -2.16 -0.52 -11.74
CA ARG A 203 -0.94 -1.06 -12.36
C ARG A 203 -0.93 -2.60 -12.34
N GLN A 204 -1.32 -3.22 -11.22
CA GLN A 204 -1.54 -4.66 -11.16
C GLN A 204 -2.60 -5.12 -12.17
N ALA A 205 -3.69 -4.36 -12.32
CA ALA A 205 -4.73 -4.69 -13.30
C ALA A 205 -4.22 -4.61 -14.75
N VAL A 206 -3.23 -3.75 -15.05
CA VAL A 206 -2.51 -3.72 -16.33
C VAL A 206 -1.62 -4.95 -16.49
N GLU A 207 -0.85 -5.31 -15.46
CA GLU A 207 0.00 -6.51 -15.45
C GLU A 207 -0.82 -7.80 -15.61
N GLU A 208 -2.00 -7.89 -14.99
CA GLU A 208 -2.92 -9.02 -15.10
C GLU A 208 -3.44 -9.24 -16.55
N LEU A 209 -3.55 -8.17 -17.35
CA LEU A 209 -4.05 -8.19 -18.73
C LEU A 209 -2.97 -8.38 -19.78
N ALA A 210 -1.73 -8.05 -19.44
CA ALA A 210 -0.63 -8.06 -20.37
C ALA A 210 0.11 -9.40 -20.36
N GLU A 211 0.80 -9.69 -21.46
CA GLU A 211 1.90 -10.65 -21.44
C GLU A 211 3.02 -10.13 -20.53
N ALA A 212 3.94 -11.01 -20.12
CA ALA A 212 5.06 -10.67 -19.24
C ALA A 212 6.17 -9.87 -19.94
N THR A 213 5.80 -8.83 -20.69
CA THR A 213 6.70 -7.92 -21.43
C THR A 213 6.30 -6.47 -21.18
N GLY A 214 7.29 -5.57 -21.15
CA GLY A 214 7.03 -4.15 -20.92
C GLY A 214 6.18 -3.52 -22.04
N GLU A 215 6.36 -3.96 -23.29
CA GLU A 215 5.57 -3.50 -24.44
C GLU A 215 4.09 -3.90 -24.33
N ALA A 216 3.80 -5.13 -23.89
CA ALA A 216 2.42 -5.57 -23.69
C ALA A 216 1.75 -4.77 -22.56
N GLN A 217 2.45 -4.55 -21.44
CA GLN A 217 1.95 -3.73 -20.34
C GLN A 217 1.69 -2.29 -20.79
N LEU A 218 2.60 -1.71 -21.57
CA LEU A 218 2.42 -0.37 -22.14
C LEU A 218 1.22 -0.31 -23.09
N ARG A 219 1.04 -1.32 -23.95
CA ARG A 219 -0.11 -1.43 -24.86
C ARG A 219 -1.44 -1.45 -24.12
N VAL A 220 -1.54 -2.25 -23.05
CA VAL A 220 -2.75 -2.31 -22.21
C VAL A 220 -3.02 -0.96 -21.54
N ALA A 221 -1.99 -0.30 -21.00
CA ALA A 221 -2.14 1.01 -20.38
C ALA A 221 -2.59 2.08 -21.39
N LEU A 222 -2.03 2.08 -22.60
CA LEU A 222 -2.45 2.98 -23.67
C LEU A 222 -3.90 2.71 -24.08
N ARG A 223 -4.28 1.42 -24.20
CA ARG A 223 -5.66 1.05 -24.56
C ARG A 223 -6.66 1.46 -23.49
N SER A 224 -6.34 1.33 -22.20
CA SER A 224 -7.25 1.74 -21.13
C SER A 224 -7.48 3.25 -21.09
N VAL A 225 -6.44 4.05 -21.37
CA VAL A 225 -6.55 5.51 -21.52
C VAL A 225 -7.37 5.87 -22.77
N GLU A 226 -7.16 5.16 -23.88
CA GLU A 226 -7.94 5.40 -25.11
C GLU A 226 -9.42 5.08 -24.92
N SER A 227 -9.77 3.96 -24.29
CA SER A 227 -11.17 3.62 -23.97
C SER A 227 -11.80 4.65 -23.03
N ALA A 228 -11.05 5.17 -22.06
CA ALA A 228 -11.51 6.24 -21.18
C ALA A 228 -11.72 7.55 -21.96
N ARG A 229 -10.81 7.89 -22.89
CA ARG A 229 -10.91 9.08 -23.74
C ARG A 229 -12.13 9.03 -24.66
N GLN A 230 -12.36 7.89 -25.31
CA GLN A 230 -13.54 7.67 -26.15
C GLN A 230 -14.84 7.82 -25.35
N ALA A 231 -14.89 7.30 -24.12
CA ALA A 231 -16.05 7.48 -23.26
C ALA A 231 -16.26 8.93 -22.82
N ALA A 232 -15.17 9.67 -22.57
CA ALA A 232 -15.23 11.10 -22.26
C ALA A 232 -15.77 11.92 -23.45
N GLU A 233 -15.34 11.59 -24.67
CA GLU A 233 -15.80 12.24 -25.92
C GLU A 233 -17.27 11.91 -26.24
N LEU A 234 -17.71 10.67 -26.01
CA LEU A 234 -19.08 10.22 -26.32
C LEU A 234 -20.14 10.68 -25.31
N LYS A 235 -19.75 10.87 -24.04
CA LYS A 235 -20.67 11.20 -22.95
C LYS A 235 -20.29 12.52 -22.28
N SER A 236 -19.33 12.47 -21.36
CA SER A 236 -18.82 13.59 -20.59
C SER A 236 -17.57 13.15 -19.85
N ALA A 237 -16.67 14.09 -19.57
CA ALA A 237 -15.51 13.88 -18.69
C ALA A 237 -15.90 13.48 -17.26
N ASP A 238 -17.13 13.79 -16.82
CA ASP A 238 -17.65 13.42 -15.50
C ASP A 238 -18.27 12.00 -15.46
N ASP A 239 -18.44 11.34 -16.61
CA ASP A 239 -18.96 9.97 -16.64
C ASP A 239 -17.94 9.01 -16.02
N ARG A 240 -18.42 7.97 -15.33
CA ARG A 240 -17.51 6.99 -14.71
C ARG A 240 -16.65 6.28 -15.74
N ALA A 241 -17.16 6.08 -16.96
CA ALA A 241 -16.43 5.46 -18.05
C ALA A 241 -15.31 6.35 -18.62
N ALA A 242 -15.33 7.66 -18.36
CA ALA A 242 -14.25 8.58 -18.70
C ALA A 242 -13.00 8.42 -17.81
N HIS A 243 -13.07 7.58 -16.78
CA HIS A 243 -11.94 7.30 -15.90
C HIS A 243 -11.31 5.94 -16.23
N VAL A 244 -9.97 5.87 -16.31
CA VAL A 244 -9.21 4.63 -16.61
C VAL A 244 -9.56 3.46 -15.69
N GLY A 245 -9.90 3.72 -14.42
CA GLY A 245 -10.29 2.70 -13.46
C GLY A 245 -11.55 1.93 -13.84
N TYR A 246 -12.46 2.54 -14.59
CA TYR A 246 -13.68 1.86 -15.06
C TYR A 246 -13.37 0.69 -15.99
N HIS A 247 -12.37 0.88 -16.86
CA HIS A 247 -11.90 -0.12 -17.82
C HIS A 247 -10.92 -1.10 -17.18
N LEU A 248 -10.09 -0.65 -16.23
CA LEU A 248 -9.10 -1.52 -15.59
C LEU A 248 -9.70 -2.45 -14.53
N ILE A 249 -10.62 -1.98 -13.70
CA ILE A 249 -11.14 -2.80 -12.58
C ILE A 249 -12.66 -2.76 -12.44
N GLY A 250 -13.33 -1.89 -13.21
CA GLY A 250 -14.77 -1.66 -13.13
C GLY A 250 -15.58 -2.48 -14.14
N LYS A 251 -16.76 -1.94 -14.49
CA LYS A 251 -17.72 -2.61 -15.37
C LYS A 251 -17.22 -2.70 -16.83
N GLY A 252 -16.37 -1.76 -17.28
CA GLY A 252 -15.76 -1.77 -18.62
C GLY A 252 -14.63 -2.78 -18.80
N ARG A 253 -14.27 -3.54 -17.76
CA ARG A 253 -13.17 -4.51 -17.79
C ARG A 253 -13.32 -5.58 -18.86
N ARG A 254 -14.54 -6.03 -19.14
CA ARG A 254 -14.77 -7.05 -20.18
C ARG A 254 -14.48 -6.52 -21.58
N ASP A 255 -14.86 -5.28 -21.86
CA ASP A 255 -14.64 -4.65 -23.16
C ASP A 255 -13.14 -4.44 -23.40
N LEU A 256 -12.41 -3.96 -22.36
CA LEU A 256 -10.96 -3.84 -22.43
C LEU A 256 -10.27 -5.20 -22.64
N GLU A 257 -10.73 -6.26 -21.98
CA GLU A 257 -10.20 -7.62 -22.17
C GLU A 257 -10.36 -8.11 -23.61
N THR A 258 -11.50 -7.83 -24.23
CA THR A 258 -11.72 -8.14 -25.66
C THR A 258 -10.79 -7.32 -26.55
N ASP A 259 -10.67 -6.03 -26.28
CA ASP A 259 -9.82 -5.11 -27.05
C ASP A 259 -8.33 -5.49 -27.03
N VAL A 260 -7.84 -5.98 -25.90
CA VAL A 260 -6.43 -6.41 -25.76
C VAL A 260 -6.23 -7.89 -26.06
N ALA A 261 -7.26 -8.59 -26.56
CA ALA A 261 -7.27 -10.02 -26.84
C ALA A 261 -6.84 -10.89 -25.64
N TYR A 262 -7.21 -10.48 -24.43
CA TYR A 262 -6.88 -11.20 -23.21
C TYR A 262 -7.75 -12.44 -23.01
N GLY A 263 -7.10 -13.61 -22.90
CA GLY A 263 -7.74 -14.88 -22.58
C GLY A 263 -7.66 -15.19 -21.07
N PRO A 264 -8.73 -14.99 -20.26
CA PRO A 264 -8.69 -15.31 -18.84
C PRO A 264 -8.52 -16.81 -18.62
N ARG A 265 -7.66 -17.18 -17.67
CA ARG A 265 -7.45 -18.57 -17.22
C ARG A 265 -8.77 -19.20 -16.75
N LEU A 266 -8.89 -20.52 -16.85
CA LEU A 266 -10.10 -21.26 -16.45
C LEU A 266 -10.52 -20.98 -15.00
N THR A 267 -9.55 -20.84 -14.10
CA THR A 267 -9.79 -20.49 -12.68
C THR A 267 -10.44 -19.11 -12.52
N VAL A 268 -10.02 -18.13 -13.31
CA VAL A 268 -10.59 -16.77 -13.31
C VAL A 268 -12.02 -16.80 -13.87
N ARG A 269 -12.26 -17.58 -14.92
CA ARG A 269 -13.61 -17.76 -15.50
C ARG A 269 -14.57 -18.40 -14.50
N ALA A 270 -14.16 -19.50 -13.86
CA ALA A 270 -14.96 -20.18 -12.85
C ALA A 270 -15.28 -19.26 -11.66
N ARG A 271 -14.27 -18.53 -11.15
CA ARG A 271 -14.47 -17.54 -10.08
C ARG A 271 -15.50 -16.48 -10.48
N ARG A 272 -15.37 -15.89 -11.67
CA ARG A 272 -16.32 -14.89 -12.17
C ARG A 272 -17.75 -15.44 -12.27
N PHE A 273 -17.90 -16.68 -12.72
CA PHE A 273 -19.20 -17.33 -12.83
C PHE A 273 -19.85 -17.54 -11.45
N ILE A 274 -19.07 -17.99 -10.46
CA ILE A 274 -19.53 -18.14 -9.07
C ILE A 274 -19.97 -16.80 -8.50
N PHE A 275 -19.16 -15.73 -8.64
CA PHE A 275 -19.50 -14.41 -8.12
C PHE A 275 -20.67 -13.75 -8.86
N ALA A 276 -20.85 -14.03 -10.16
CA ALA A 276 -22.02 -13.55 -10.91
C ALA A 276 -23.33 -14.20 -10.44
N HIS A 277 -23.26 -15.42 -9.91
CA HIS A 277 -24.41 -16.16 -9.36
C HIS A 277 -24.23 -16.42 -7.86
N ALA A 278 -23.64 -15.47 -7.14
CA ALA A 278 -23.20 -15.66 -5.75
C ALA A 278 -24.34 -16.13 -4.85
N THR A 279 -25.54 -15.54 -5.00
CA THR A 279 -26.73 -15.95 -4.23
C THR A 279 -27.10 -17.40 -4.48
N SER A 280 -27.13 -17.85 -5.73
CA SER A 280 -27.48 -19.22 -6.10
C SER A 280 -26.43 -20.22 -5.61
N PHE A 281 -25.14 -19.91 -5.74
CA PHE A 281 -24.07 -20.78 -5.22
C PHE A 281 -24.06 -20.81 -3.68
N TYR A 282 -24.29 -19.68 -3.02
CA TYR A 282 -24.34 -19.60 -1.57
C TYR A 282 -25.50 -20.40 -1.01
N LEU A 283 -26.74 -20.12 -1.44
CA LEU A 283 -27.93 -20.85 -0.99
C LEU A 283 -27.92 -22.31 -1.44
N GLY A 284 -27.46 -22.57 -2.67
CA GLY A 284 -27.34 -23.93 -3.22
C GLY A 284 -26.34 -24.79 -2.47
N SER A 285 -25.19 -24.24 -2.08
CA SER A 285 -24.19 -24.97 -1.28
C SER A 285 -24.69 -25.26 0.14
N ILE A 286 -25.40 -24.32 0.78
CA ILE A 286 -26.06 -24.55 2.07
C ILE A 286 -27.09 -25.68 1.92
N GLY A 287 -27.97 -25.58 0.92
CA GLY A 287 -28.97 -26.60 0.64
C GLY A 287 -28.37 -27.97 0.37
N LEU A 288 -27.29 -28.05 -0.41
CA LEU A 288 -26.61 -29.30 -0.73
C LEU A 288 -25.95 -29.94 0.49
N VAL A 289 -25.26 -29.16 1.33
CA VAL A 289 -24.65 -29.67 2.57
C VAL A 289 -25.73 -30.13 3.56
N ALA A 290 -26.77 -29.33 3.76
CA ALA A 290 -27.88 -29.69 4.64
C ALA A 290 -28.60 -30.96 4.16
N ALA A 291 -28.89 -31.04 2.85
CA ALA A 291 -29.51 -32.23 2.24
C ALA A 291 -28.61 -33.47 2.36
N ALA A 292 -27.29 -33.34 2.19
CA ALA A 292 -26.34 -34.44 2.34
C ALA A 292 -26.31 -34.96 3.79
N LEU A 293 -26.34 -34.07 4.79
CA LEU A 293 -26.40 -34.45 6.20
C LEU A 293 -27.71 -35.14 6.56
N LEU A 294 -28.84 -34.63 6.07
CA LEU A 294 -30.15 -35.26 6.25
C LEU A 294 -30.22 -36.64 5.58
N ALA A 295 -29.72 -36.75 4.35
CA ALA A 295 -29.66 -38.01 3.62
C ALA A 295 -28.79 -39.04 4.37
N LEU A 296 -27.65 -38.63 4.93
CA LEU A 296 -26.80 -39.48 5.75
C LEU A 296 -27.52 -39.97 7.01
N ALA A 297 -28.24 -39.09 7.70
CA ALA A 297 -29.01 -39.45 8.88
C ALA A 297 -30.15 -40.43 8.56
N VAL A 298 -30.90 -40.18 7.48
CA VAL A 298 -31.96 -41.10 7.02
C VAL A 298 -31.39 -42.45 6.61
N ALA A 299 -30.29 -42.46 5.85
CA ALA A 299 -29.62 -43.68 5.42
C ALA A 299 -29.11 -44.51 6.61
N TYR A 300 -28.60 -43.86 7.66
CA TYR A 300 -28.18 -44.52 8.90
C TYR A 300 -29.37 -45.21 9.61
N VAL A 301 -30.50 -44.52 9.72
CA VAL A 301 -31.73 -45.06 10.34
C VAL A 301 -32.28 -46.22 9.53
N GLN A 302 -32.28 -46.09 8.20
CA GLN A 302 -32.71 -47.14 7.28
C GLN A 302 -31.82 -48.38 7.42
N ALA A 303 -30.50 -48.23 7.48
CA ALA A 303 -29.54 -49.32 7.66
C ALA A 303 -29.72 -50.05 9.01
N LYS A 304 -30.29 -49.39 10.02
CA LYS A 304 -30.66 -49.99 11.32
C LYS A 304 -32.08 -50.57 11.36
N GLY A 305 -32.78 -50.62 10.22
CA GLY A 305 -34.14 -51.16 10.13
C GLY A 305 -35.23 -50.22 10.64
N GLY A 306 -34.97 -48.92 10.75
CA GLY A 306 -35.93 -47.94 11.24
C GLY A 306 -37.10 -47.72 10.26
N ALA A 307 -38.33 -47.68 10.80
CA ALA A 307 -39.54 -47.44 10.02
C ALA A 307 -39.57 -46.04 9.38
N VAL A 308 -40.36 -45.88 8.30
CA VAL A 308 -40.45 -44.63 7.52
C VAL A 308 -40.85 -43.41 8.36
N TRP A 309 -41.76 -43.59 9.33
CA TRP A 309 -42.15 -42.49 10.22
C TRP A 309 -41.00 -42.04 11.14
N VAL A 310 -40.13 -42.96 11.57
CA VAL A 310 -38.93 -42.66 12.38
C VAL A 310 -37.92 -41.88 11.55
N GLN A 311 -37.75 -42.24 10.27
CA GLN A 311 -36.90 -41.52 9.33
C GLN A 311 -37.39 -40.08 9.14
N ALA A 312 -38.70 -39.88 8.94
CA ALA A 312 -39.30 -38.55 8.79
C ALA A 312 -39.13 -37.69 10.06
N TRP A 313 -39.33 -38.26 11.24
CA TRP A 313 -39.12 -37.55 12.51
C TRP A 313 -37.65 -37.17 12.74
N ILE A 314 -36.71 -38.06 12.43
CA ILE A 314 -35.28 -37.78 12.55
C ILE A 314 -34.86 -36.70 11.55
N ALA A 315 -35.34 -36.75 10.31
CA ALA A 315 -35.07 -35.70 9.32
C ALA A 315 -35.63 -34.34 9.77
N ALA A 316 -36.85 -34.30 10.32
CA ALA A 316 -37.44 -33.07 10.85
C ALA A 316 -36.65 -32.51 12.04
N LEU A 317 -36.24 -33.36 12.97
CA LEU A 317 -35.47 -32.96 14.16
C LEU A 317 -34.05 -32.50 13.79
N LEU A 318 -33.43 -33.12 12.78
CA LEU A 318 -32.09 -32.76 12.32
C LEU A 318 -32.07 -31.60 11.32
N LEU A 319 -33.20 -31.17 10.78
CA LEU A 319 -33.25 -30.08 9.79
C LEU A 319 -32.58 -28.80 10.31
N LEU A 320 -32.94 -28.37 11.52
CA LEU A 320 -32.36 -27.18 12.16
C LEU A 320 -30.85 -27.32 12.40
N PRO A 321 -30.35 -28.32 13.14
CA PRO A 321 -28.90 -28.43 13.39
C PRO A 321 -28.09 -28.71 12.12
N ALA A 322 -28.64 -29.44 11.14
CA ALA A 322 -27.99 -29.63 9.84
C ALA A 322 -27.89 -28.32 9.06
N SER A 323 -28.94 -27.48 9.10
CA SER A 323 -28.92 -26.17 8.44
C SER A 323 -27.93 -25.21 9.08
N GLU A 324 -27.88 -25.13 10.41
CA GLU A 324 -26.90 -24.31 11.14
C GLU A 324 -25.47 -24.74 10.85
N PHE A 325 -25.20 -26.05 10.85
CA PHE A 325 -23.89 -26.57 10.47
C PHE A 325 -23.54 -26.24 9.00
N ALA A 326 -24.49 -26.42 8.09
CA ALA A 326 -24.28 -26.10 6.67
C ALA A 326 -23.98 -24.61 6.48
N ILE A 327 -24.72 -23.73 7.14
CA ILE A 327 -24.49 -22.28 7.14
C ILE A 327 -23.08 -21.97 7.65
N ALA A 328 -22.71 -22.49 8.83
CA ALA A 328 -21.41 -22.24 9.43
C ALA A 328 -20.24 -22.73 8.55
N LEU A 329 -20.37 -23.93 7.97
CA LEU A 329 -19.36 -24.50 7.06
C LEU A 329 -19.22 -23.67 5.79
N VAL A 330 -20.33 -23.35 5.12
CA VAL A 330 -20.33 -22.56 3.88
C VAL A 330 -19.81 -21.16 4.12
N GLN A 331 -20.22 -20.49 5.21
CA GLN A 331 -19.69 -19.17 5.57
C GLN A 331 -18.18 -19.20 5.81
N ARG A 332 -17.68 -20.22 6.52
CA ARG A 332 -16.24 -20.38 6.74
C ARG A 332 -15.49 -20.58 5.42
N LEU A 333 -15.99 -21.45 4.54
CA LEU A 333 -15.38 -21.67 3.22
C LEU A 333 -15.43 -20.40 2.35
N ALA A 334 -16.57 -19.72 2.33
CA ALA A 334 -16.74 -18.46 1.60
C ALA A 334 -15.73 -17.40 2.07
N ALA A 335 -15.54 -17.24 3.39
CA ALA A 335 -14.59 -16.30 3.95
C ALA A 335 -13.12 -16.62 3.60
N HIS A 336 -12.77 -17.91 3.42
CA HIS A 336 -11.42 -18.31 3.00
C HIS A 336 -11.19 -18.14 1.49
N LEU A 337 -12.24 -18.29 0.68
CA LEU A 337 -12.15 -18.24 -0.79
C LEU A 337 -12.33 -16.82 -1.35
N ALA A 338 -13.11 -15.98 -0.67
CA ALA A 338 -13.42 -14.63 -1.11
C ALA A 338 -12.45 -13.61 -0.51
N ALA A 339 -11.44 -13.21 -1.30
CA ALA A 339 -10.57 -12.10 -0.92
C ALA A 339 -11.34 -10.77 -0.78
N PRO A 340 -11.07 -9.95 0.25
CA PRO A 340 -11.73 -8.66 0.44
C PRO A 340 -11.37 -7.69 -0.70
N TRP A 341 -12.38 -6.97 -1.18
CA TRP A 341 -12.23 -5.99 -2.25
C TRP A 341 -11.94 -4.62 -1.64
N ARG A 342 -10.79 -4.04 -1.99
CA ARG A 342 -10.48 -2.67 -1.60
C ARG A 342 -11.12 -1.71 -2.58
N LEU A 343 -11.94 -0.79 -2.07
CA LEU A 343 -12.51 0.27 -2.88
C LEU A 343 -11.42 1.29 -3.24
N PRO A 344 -11.32 1.70 -4.52
CA PRO A 344 -10.42 2.77 -4.95
C PRO A 344 -10.73 4.07 -4.20
N ARG A 345 -9.70 4.87 -3.94
CA ARG A 345 -9.85 6.14 -3.22
C ARG A 345 -8.87 7.21 -3.67
N LEU A 346 -9.31 8.45 -3.48
CA LEU A 346 -8.49 9.65 -3.65
C LEU A 346 -7.54 9.84 -2.46
N ASP A 347 -6.40 10.46 -2.72
CA ASP A 347 -5.40 10.83 -1.73
C ASP A 347 -5.71 12.20 -1.12
N PHE A 348 -6.36 12.18 0.04
CA PHE A 348 -6.63 13.38 0.84
C PHE A 348 -5.67 13.52 2.03
N GLN A 349 -4.45 12.97 1.96
CA GLN A 349 -3.45 13.14 3.04
C GLN A 349 -3.17 14.61 3.35
N LYS A 350 -3.12 15.47 2.32
CA LYS A 350 -2.89 16.92 2.44
C LYS A 350 -4.12 17.71 2.92
N GLY A 351 -5.28 17.05 3.06
CA GLY A 351 -6.53 17.66 3.47
C GLY A 351 -7.69 17.32 2.53
N VAL A 352 -8.91 17.44 3.04
CA VAL A 352 -10.14 17.27 2.25
C VAL A 352 -10.36 18.52 1.38
N PRO A 353 -10.82 18.39 0.12
CA PRO A 353 -11.18 19.53 -0.71
C PRO A 353 -12.56 20.11 -0.32
N GLU A 354 -12.87 21.32 -0.77
CA GLU A 354 -14.10 22.02 -0.33
C GLU A 354 -15.39 21.35 -0.81
N ASP A 355 -15.36 20.76 -2.00
CA ASP A 355 -16.46 20.02 -2.62
C ASP A 355 -16.73 18.65 -1.96
N ALA A 356 -15.81 18.17 -1.12
CA ALA A 356 -15.93 16.94 -0.35
C ALA A 356 -16.10 17.19 1.16
N ARG A 357 -16.50 18.41 1.55
CA ARG A 357 -16.76 18.74 2.96
C ARG A 357 -17.71 17.73 3.59
N THR A 358 -17.39 17.31 4.81
CA THR A 358 -18.03 16.16 5.44
C THR A 358 -18.46 16.47 6.87
N MET A 359 -19.64 16.00 7.24
CA MET A 359 -20.12 16.01 8.62
C MET A 359 -20.04 14.59 9.21
N VAL A 360 -19.34 14.42 10.32
CA VAL A 360 -19.38 13.22 11.14
C VAL A 360 -20.56 13.36 12.10
N VAL A 361 -21.57 12.51 11.96
CA VAL A 361 -22.80 12.57 12.74
C VAL A 361 -22.86 11.42 13.75
N VAL A 362 -23.18 11.74 15.01
CA VAL A 362 -23.36 10.78 16.10
C VAL A 362 -24.83 10.83 16.56
N PRO A 363 -25.72 10.01 15.96
CA PRO A 363 -27.09 9.87 16.43
C PRO A 363 -27.16 9.15 17.77
N THR A 364 -27.68 9.82 18.80
CA THR A 364 -27.70 9.28 20.17
C THR A 364 -28.91 9.76 20.97
N LEU A 365 -29.25 9.03 22.04
CA LEU A 365 -30.25 9.46 23.01
C LEU A 365 -29.56 10.27 24.11
N LEU A 366 -30.11 11.43 24.44
CA LEU A 366 -29.67 12.23 25.58
C LEU A 366 -30.53 11.82 26.77
N THR A 367 -29.97 11.06 27.71
CA THR A 367 -30.71 10.46 28.83
C THR A 367 -30.34 11.04 30.19
N SER A 368 -29.14 11.59 30.34
CA SER A 368 -28.65 12.20 31.58
C SER A 368 -27.51 13.18 31.28
N VAL A 369 -27.26 14.10 32.22
CA VAL A 369 -26.13 15.04 32.16
C VAL A 369 -24.79 14.30 32.12
N ALA A 370 -24.65 13.22 32.91
CA ALA A 370 -23.43 12.40 32.92
C ALA A 370 -23.17 11.74 31.56
N GLY A 371 -24.21 11.16 30.93
CA GLY A 371 -24.09 10.55 29.61
C GLY A 371 -23.78 11.57 28.50
N VAL A 372 -24.26 12.81 28.65
CA VAL A 372 -23.87 13.92 27.76
C VAL A 372 -22.38 14.25 27.90
N ALA A 373 -21.85 14.25 29.13
CA ALA A 373 -20.42 14.49 29.36
C ALA A 373 -19.55 13.42 28.67
N GLU A 374 -19.89 12.14 28.83
CA GLU A 374 -19.21 11.03 28.15
C GLU A 374 -19.28 11.14 26.62
N LEU A 375 -20.45 11.51 26.08
CA LEU A 375 -20.65 11.74 24.65
C LEU A 375 -19.75 12.87 24.13
N LEU A 376 -19.65 13.97 24.87
CA LEU A 376 -18.81 15.11 24.48
C LEU A 376 -17.33 14.74 24.47
N GLU A 377 -16.86 14.00 25.49
CA GLU A 377 -15.50 13.45 25.52
C GLU A 377 -15.25 12.52 24.32
N HIS A 378 -16.22 11.65 24.00
CA HIS A 378 -16.14 10.78 22.83
C HIS A 378 -15.99 11.58 21.52
N VAL A 379 -16.85 12.60 21.32
CA VAL A 379 -16.80 13.48 20.14
C VAL A 379 -15.49 14.26 20.07
N GLU A 380 -14.96 14.71 21.21
CA GLU A 380 -13.65 15.35 21.31
C GLU A 380 -12.54 14.41 20.80
N VAL A 381 -12.52 13.15 21.23
CA VAL A 381 -11.55 12.14 20.76
C VAL A 381 -11.67 11.92 19.25
N LEU A 382 -12.90 11.80 18.71
CA LEU A 382 -13.12 11.66 17.27
C LEU A 382 -12.54 12.85 16.49
N ALA A 383 -12.71 14.07 17.02
CA ALA A 383 -12.24 15.31 16.41
C ALA A 383 -10.73 15.49 16.48
N LEU A 384 -10.08 15.08 17.57
CA LEU A 384 -8.62 15.09 17.72
C LEU A 384 -7.96 14.04 16.82
N GLY A 385 -8.61 12.91 16.58
CA GLY A 385 -8.14 11.89 15.63
C GLY A 385 -8.28 12.29 14.16
N ASN A 386 -9.11 13.28 13.83
CA ASN A 386 -9.46 13.64 12.45
C ASN A 386 -9.46 15.16 12.25
N VAL A 387 -8.30 15.79 12.49
CA VAL A 387 -8.11 17.23 12.34
C VAL A 387 -8.10 17.64 10.87
N ASP A 388 -9.15 18.30 10.41
CA ASP A 388 -9.27 18.91 9.09
C ASP A 388 -10.30 20.06 9.13
N PRO A 389 -10.04 21.22 8.50
CA PRO A 389 -10.98 22.34 8.50
C PRO A 389 -12.32 22.08 7.78
N ARG A 390 -12.42 21.00 6.99
CA ARG A 390 -13.61 20.61 6.23
C ARG A 390 -14.26 19.33 6.75
N ILE A 391 -13.82 18.85 7.92
CA ILE A 391 -14.47 17.77 8.66
C ILE A 391 -15.10 18.39 9.91
N HIS A 392 -16.41 18.25 9.99
CA HIS A 392 -17.25 18.80 11.06
C HIS A 392 -17.86 17.66 11.87
N PHE A 393 -18.29 17.94 13.10
CA PHE A 393 -18.85 16.95 14.00
C PHE A 393 -20.23 17.42 14.47
N ALA A 394 -21.22 16.53 14.44
CA ALA A 394 -22.57 16.85 14.86
C ALA A 394 -23.16 15.75 15.75
N ILE A 395 -23.73 16.15 16.89
CA ILE A 395 -24.55 15.28 17.72
C ILE A 395 -26.00 15.40 17.25
N LEU A 396 -26.61 14.27 16.88
CA LEU A 396 -28.04 14.21 16.55
C LEU A 396 -28.79 13.59 17.73
N GLY A 397 -29.31 14.47 18.60
CA GLY A 397 -29.95 14.09 19.85
C GLY A 397 -31.46 13.87 19.71
N ASP A 398 -31.95 12.81 20.36
CA ASP A 398 -33.35 12.69 20.79
C ASP A 398 -33.34 12.47 22.30
N PHE A 399 -34.47 12.71 22.97
CA PHE A 399 -34.68 12.17 24.31
C PHE A 399 -35.18 10.72 24.28
N ALA A 400 -35.11 10.04 25.42
CA ALA A 400 -35.76 8.76 25.62
C ALA A 400 -37.29 8.85 25.48
N ASP A 401 -37.91 7.73 25.12
CA ASP A 401 -39.36 7.58 24.98
C ASP A 401 -40.06 7.95 26.30
N ALA A 402 -41.15 8.73 26.24
CA ALA A 402 -41.80 9.30 27.42
C ALA A 402 -43.33 9.30 27.30
N PRO A 403 -44.08 9.31 28.42
CA PRO A 403 -45.54 9.42 28.41
C PRO A 403 -46.04 10.83 28.03
N THR A 404 -45.18 11.85 28.15
CA THR A 404 -45.45 13.25 27.83
C THR A 404 -44.44 13.80 26.81
N ALA A 405 -44.78 14.87 26.11
CA ALA A 405 -43.90 15.49 25.11
C ALA A 405 -42.59 16.01 25.72
N GLU A 406 -42.67 16.57 26.93
CA GLU A 406 -41.57 17.16 27.70
C GLU A 406 -41.57 16.55 29.11
N LEU A 407 -40.37 16.35 29.68
CA LEU A 407 -40.12 15.90 31.05
C LEU A 407 -39.29 16.96 31.79
N PRO A 408 -39.44 17.10 33.13
CA PRO A 408 -38.72 18.14 33.89
C PRO A 408 -37.19 18.07 33.79
N ALA A 409 -36.61 16.89 33.55
CA ALA A 409 -35.17 16.69 33.45
C ALA A 409 -34.60 17.01 32.04
N ASP A 410 -35.46 17.18 31.04
CA ASP A 410 -35.04 17.37 29.65
C ASP A 410 -34.20 18.65 29.47
N ASP A 411 -34.62 19.74 30.11
CA ASP A 411 -33.95 21.05 29.99
C ASP A 411 -32.53 21.00 30.53
N GLU A 412 -32.31 20.35 31.68
CA GLU A 412 -30.98 20.22 32.30
C GLU A 412 -30.02 19.42 31.40
N ILE A 413 -30.51 18.31 30.82
CA ILE A 413 -29.72 17.46 29.93
C ILE A 413 -29.37 18.21 28.65
N LEU A 414 -30.33 18.93 28.07
CA LEU A 414 -30.16 19.66 26.82
C LEU A 414 -29.26 20.90 27.00
N ASP A 415 -29.38 21.59 28.13
CA ASP A 415 -28.51 22.72 28.47
C ASP A 415 -27.06 22.27 28.68
N ALA A 416 -26.82 21.11 29.31
CA ALA A 416 -25.50 20.51 29.41
C ALA A 416 -24.91 20.20 28.03
N ALA A 417 -25.71 19.66 27.10
CA ALA A 417 -25.27 19.39 25.74
C ALA A 417 -24.95 20.67 24.96
N ARG A 418 -25.79 21.71 25.11
CA ARG A 418 -25.55 23.03 24.51
C ARG A 418 -24.26 23.64 25.01
N ALA A 419 -24.08 23.69 26.33
CA ALA A 419 -22.89 24.25 26.96
C ALA A 419 -21.61 23.51 26.52
N GLY A 420 -21.66 22.18 26.50
CA GLY A 420 -20.53 21.36 26.07
C GLY A 420 -20.12 21.54 24.61
N VAL A 421 -21.07 21.65 23.68
CA VAL A 421 -20.76 21.91 22.27
C VAL A 421 -20.21 23.33 22.06
N LEU A 422 -20.68 24.32 22.82
CA LEU A 422 -20.11 25.67 22.80
C LEU A 422 -18.67 25.68 23.33
N ASP A 423 -18.40 24.97 24.42
CA ASP A 423 -17.06 24.80 24.97
C ASP A 423 -16.11 24.10 23.99
N LEU A 424 -16.55 23.01 23.34
CA LEU A 424 -15.76 22.34 22.31
C LEU A 424 -15.41 23.25 21.14
N ASN A 425 -16.34 24.09 20.68
CA ASN A 425 -16.05 25.09 19.65
C ASN A 425 -15.08 26.17 20.16
N ALA A 426 -15.19 26.61 21.41
CA ALA A 426 -14.27 27.58 21.99
C ALA A 426 -12.83 27.02 22.07
N ARG A 427 -12.67 25.78 22.55
CA ARG A 427 -11.35 25.14 22.74
C ARG A 427 -10.74 24.65 21.43
N LEU A 428 -11.53 23.97 20.60
CA LEU A 428 -11.05 23.21 19.44
C LEU A 428 -11.51 23.80 18.10
N GLY A 429 -12.38 24.81 18.08
CA GLY A 429 -12.88 25.44 16.85
C GLY A 429 -11.85 26.35 16.14
N GLN A 430 -10.71 26.64 16.75
CA GLN A 430 -9.65 27.52 16.18
C GLN A 430 -10.20 28.89 15.74
N GLY A 431 -11.06 29.49 16.57
CA GLY A 431 -11.74 30.76 16.26
C GLY A 431 -12.99 30.63 15.39
N ARG A 432 -13.38 29.40 15.01
CA ARG A 432 -14.62 29.10 14.28
C ARG A 432 -15.64 28.44 15.20
N THR A 433 -16.92 28.69 14.93
CA THR A 433 -18.06 28.08 15.65
C THR A 433 -18.80 27.06 14.81
N ASP A 434 -18.18 26.59 13.72
CA ASP A 434 -18.79 25.65 12.77
C ASP A 434 -18.16 24.25 12.85
N ARG A 435 -17.29 23.97 13.84
CA ARG A 435 -16.60 22.68 13.94
C ARG A 435 -17.47 21.62 14.63
N PHE A 436 -18.13 21.98 15.73
CA PHE A 436 -19.02 21.09 16.48
C PHE A 436 -20.45 21.63 16.44
N HIS A 437 -21.41 20.73 16.24
CA HIS A 437 -22.83 21.05 16.15
C HIS A 437 -23.67 20.17 17.07
N LEU A 438 -24.76 20.73 17.57
CA LEU A 438 -25.83 19.98 18.24
C LEU A 438 -27.12 20.20 17.46
N PHE A 439 -27.77 19.11 17.09
CA PHE A 439 -29.13 19.13 16.56
C PHE A 439 -29.99 18.23 17.43
N HIS A 440 -30.96 18.81 18.12
CA HIS A 440 -31.84 18.06 19.02
C HIS A 440 -33.31 18.18 18.61
N ARG A 441 -33.99 17.02 18.51
CA ARG A 441 -35.37 16.91 18.05
C ARG A 441 -36.37 16.87 19.19
N ALA A 442 -37.55 17.42 18.95
CA ALA A 442 -38.68 17.24 19.86
C ALA A 442 -39.23 15.81 19.82
N ARG A 443 -39.77 15.32 20.93
CA ARG A 443 -40.59 14.10 20.90
C ARG A 443 -41.89 14.35 20.13
N GLN A 444 -42.37 13.34 19.42
CA GLN A 444 -43.65 13.33 18.72
C GLN A 444 -44.50 12.16 19.19
N TRP A 445 -45.81 12.36 19.28
CA TRP A 445 -46.74 11.31 19.68
C TRP A 445 -46.76 10.19 18.64
N ASN A 446 -46.47 8.95 19.05
CA ASN A 446 -46.61 7.77 18.22
C ASN A 446 -47.82 6.94 18.70
N PRO A 447 -48.91 6.85 17.90
CA PRO A 447 -50.10 6.11 18.28
C PRO A 447 -49.86 4.59 18.36
N GLY A 448 -48.88 4.04 17.63
CA GLY A 448 -48.57 2.61 17.65
C GLY A 448 -47.86 2.16 18.92
N GLU A 449 -47.05 3.05 19.51
CA GLU A 449 -46.26 2.79 20.73
C GLU A 449 -46.91 3.41 21.99
N GLY A 450 -47.99 4.20 21.82
CA GLY A 450 -48.67 4.89 22.92
C GLY A 450 -47.76 5.84 23.71
N SER A 451 -46.72 6.39 23.09
CA SER A 451 -45.70 7.20 23.74
C SER A 451 -45.18 8.33 22.86
N TRP A 452 -44.61 9.35 23.49
CA TRP A 452 -43.87 10.41 22.83
C TRP A 452 -42.45 9.94 22.57
N ILE A 453 -42.05 9.88 21.30
CA ILE A 453 -40.75 9.33 20.87
C ILE A 453 -40.08 10.22 19.84
N GLY A 454 -38.78 10.02 19.61
CA GLY A 454 -38.13 10.56 18.41
C GLY A 454 -38.65 9.87 17.15
N TRP A 455 -39.22 10.63 16.21
CA TRP A 455 -39.79 10.08 14.97
C TRP A 455 -38.76 9.20 14.25
N GLU A 456 -39.14 7.95 13.97
CA GLU A 456 -38.32 6.90 13.35
C GLU A 456 -36.92 6.67 13.96
N ARG A 457 -36.71 7.08 15.22
CA ARG A 457 -35.47 6.90 16.00
C ARG A 457 -34.22 7.26 15.16
N LYS A 458 -33.26 6.33 15.03
CA LYS A 458 -32.00 6.55 14.29
C LYS A 458 -32.23 6.87 12.80
N ARG A 459 -33.21 6.25 12.14
CA ARG A 459 -33.53 6.51 10.73
C ARG A 459 -34.04 7.94 10.56
N GLY A 460 -35.01 8.33 11.36
CA GLY A 460 -35.62 9.66 11.26
C GLY A 460 -34.64 10.79 11.54
N LYS A 461 -33.72 10.63 12.51
CA LYS A 461 -32.64 11.62 12.77
C LYS A 461 -31.85 11.92 11.50
N LEU A 462 -31.42 10.87 10.81
CA LEU A 462 -30.58 10.99 9.62
C LEU A 462 -31.37 11.52 8.42
N GLU A 463 -32.63 11.11 8.30
CA GLU A 463 -33.51 11.59 7.23
C GLU A 463 -33.81 13.09 7.36
N GLU A 464 -34.22 13.54 8.54
CA GLU A 464 -34.44 14.98 8.79
C GLU A 464 -33.14 15.77 8.70
N PHE A 465 -32.02 15.21 9.14
CA PHE A 465 -30.73 15.88 8.99
C PHE A 465 -30.35 16.05 7.52
N ASN A 466 -30.54 15.02 6.69
CA ASN A 466 -30.35 15.13 5.24
C ASN A 466 -31.28 16.18 4.61
N ARG A 467 -32.53 16.29 5.07
CA ARG A 467 -33.44 17.36 4.64
C ARG A 467 -32.93 18.74 5.06
N LEU A 468 -32.44 18.88 6.30
CA LEU A 468 -31.88 20.12 6.83
C LEU A 468 -30.64 20.58 6.04
N LEU A 469 -29.72 19.67 5.71
CA LEU A 469 -28.56 19.97 4.86
C LEU A 469 -28.97 20.49 3.47
N ARG A 470 -30.14 20.07 2.97
CA ARG A 470 -30.74 20.53 1.70
C ARG A 470 -31.60 21.80 1.84
N GLY A 471 -31.64 22.40 3.02
CA GLY A 471 -32.32 23.67 3.28
C GLY A 471 -33.76 23.56 3.79
N ALA A 472 -34.23 22.37 4.16
CA ALA A 472 -35.54 22.21 4.78
C ALA A 472 -35.61 22.97 6.12
N LYS A 473 -36.71 23.69 6.35
CA LYS A 473 -36.97 24.46 7.58
C LYS A 473 -38.06 23.83 8.45
N ASP A 474 -38.71 22.80 7.95
CA ASP A 474 -39.84 22.10 8.54
C ASP A 474 -39.42 20.79 9.22
N THR A 475 -38.26 20.78 9.86
CA THR A 475 -37.76 19.62 10.61
C THR A 475 -38.15 19.72 12.08
N SER A 476 -38.14 18.58 12.78
CA SER A 476 -38.42 18.52 14.21
C SER A 476 -37.24 18.95 15.11
N PHE A 477 -36.10 19.37 14.52
CA PHE A 477 -34.96 19.92 15.23
C PHE A 477 -35.31 21.28 15.86
N ARG A 478 -35.63 21.27 17.16
CA ARG A 478 -35.98 22.49 17.92
C ARG A 478 -34.75 23.24 18.39
N VAL A 479 -33.66 22.53 18.69
CA VAL A 479 -32.42 23.14 19.18
C VAL A 479 -31.30 22.88 18.20
N HIS A 480 -30.62 23.96 17.83
CA HIS A 480 -29.44 23.96 17.00
C HIS A 480 -28.32 24.78 17.66
N VAL A 481 -27.12 24.21 17.75
CA VAL A 481 -25.90 24.88 18.20
C VAL A 481 -24.84 24.68 17.13
N GLY A 482 -24.12 25.76 16.78
CA GLY A 482 -23.14 25.81 15.69
C GLY A 482 -23.54 26.81 14.61
N ASP A 483 -22.60 27.19 13.73
CA ASP A 483 -22.91 28.09 12.60
C ASP A 483 -23.64 27.32 11.47
N PRO A 484 -24.93 27.61 11.20
CA PRO A 484 -25.69 26.89 10.17
C PRO A 484 -25.22 27.19 8.74
N LYS A 485 -24.41 28.24 8.51
CA LYS A 485 -23.95 28.63 7.18
C LYS A 485 -23.12 27.55 6.48
N VAL A 486 -22.52 26.64 7.24
CA VAL A 486 -21.72 25.54 6.69
C VAL A 486 -22.58 24.42 6.12
N LEU A 487 -23.83 24.25 6.58
CA LEU A 487 -24.67 23.09 6.27
C LEU A 487 -24.90 22.87 4.76
N PRO A 488 -25.23 23.90 3.95
CA PRO A 488 -25.43 23.71 2.50
C PRO A 488 -24.16 23.27 1.75
N SER A 489 -22.97 23.49 2.35
CA SER A 489 -21.69 23.09 1.75
C SER A 489 -21.26 21.68 2.11
N VAL A 490 -21.95 21.01 3.04
CA VAL A 490 -21.66 19.61 3.41
C VAL A 490 -22.11 18.68 2.30
N ARG A 491 -21.17 17.93 1.72
CA ARG A 491 -21.44 16.97 0.65
C ARG A 491 -21.68 15.55 1.17
N TYR A 492 -20.94 15.15 2.20
CA TYR A 492 -20.97 13.78 2.73
C TYR A 492 -21.26 13.74 4.22
N CYS A 493 -21.85 12.64 4.67
CA CYS A 493 -22.06 12.34 6.09
C CYS A 493 -21.37 11.02 6.46
N ILE A 494 -20.62 11.01 7.56
CA ILE A 494 -20.09 9.79 8.19
C ILE A 494 -20.93 9.55 9.44
N THR A 495 -21.76 8.53 9.43
CA THR A 495 -22.60 8.17 10.59
C THR A 495 -21.86 7.21 11.50
N LEU A 496 -21.73 7.55 12.78
CA LEU A 496 -21.11 6.72 13.80
C LEU A 496 -22.12 6.43 14.92
N ASP A 497 -22.13 5.21 15.45
CA ASP A 497 -22.82 4.96 16.71
C ASP A 497 -22.06 5.59 17.88
N ASN A 498 -22.74 5.79 19.01
CA ASN A 498 -22.17 6.44 20.20
C ASN A 498 -20.92 5.71 20.76
N ASP A 499 -20.77 4.43 20.45
CA ASP A 499 -19.64 3.58 20.85
C ASP A 499 -18.65 3.32 19.70
N THR A 500 -18.93 3.83 18.49
CA THR A 500 -18.08 3.59 17.31
C THR A 500 -16.88 4.52 17.31
N ARG A 501 -15.69 3.93 17.31
CA ARG A 501 -14.44 4.70 17.19
C ARG A 501 -14.12 4.99 15.72
N LEU A 502 -13.70 6.23 15.44
CA LEU A 502 -13.11 6.62 14.16
C LEU A 502 -11.59 6.74 14.31
N PRO A 503 -10.80 5.79 13.79
CA PRO A 503 -9.35 5.81 13.96
C PRO A 503 -8.70 7.08 13.39
N LEU A 504 -7.45 7.31 13.79
CA LEU A 504 -6.63 8.42 13.31
C LEU A 504 -6.61 8.48 11.78
N HIS A 505 -6.99 9.64 11.23
CA HIS A 505 -7.08 9.93 9.78
C HIS A 505 -8.05 9.04 8.99
N ALA A 506 -8.90 8.25 9.64
CA ALA A 506 -9.85 7.38 8.94
C ALA A 506 -10.91 8.17 8.18
N ALA A 507 -11.35 9.33 8.70
CA ALA A 507 -12.33 10.18 8.03
C ALA A 507 -11.88 10.55 6.61
N ARG A 508 -10.67 11.08 6.45
CA ARG A 508 -10.10 11.45 5.14
C ARG A 508 -10.05 10.28 4.16
N LYS A 509 -9.74 9.07 4.66
CA LYS A 509 -9.73 7.84 3.84
C LYS A 509 -11.13 7.46 3.37
N LEU A 510 -12.14 7.54 4.24
CA LEU A 510 -13.54 7.27 3.89
C LEU A 510 -14.07 8.29 2.88
N ILE A 511 -13.73 9.57 3.07
CA ILE A 511 -14.10 10.66 2.16
C ILE A 511 -13.45 10.44 0.79
N GLY A 512 -12.16 10.05 0.75
CA GLY A 512 -11.48 9.69 -0.50
C GLY A 512 -12.11 8.50 -1.22
N ILE A 513 -12.67 7.53 -0.49
CA ILE A 513 -13.40 6.39 -1.08
C ILE A 513 -14.69 6.90 -1.74
N ILE A 514 -15.57 7.58 -1.00
CA ILE A 514 -16.88 7.98 -1.52
C ILE A 514 -16.79 9.06 -2.62
N ALA A 515 -15.74 9.87 -2.60
CA ALA A 515 -15.49 10.89 -3.63
C ALA A 515 -15.00 10.30 -4.97
N HIS A 516 -14.40 9.11 -4.93
CA HIS A 516 -13.86 8.44 -6.12
C HIS A 516 -14.97 8.15 -7.16
N PRO A 517 -14.80 8.45 -8.46
CA PRO A 517 -15.85 8.32 -9.48
C PRO A 517 -16.53 6.95 -9.52
N LEU A 518 -15.75 5.88 -9.38
CA LEU A 518 -16.28 4.51 -9.38
C LEU A 518 -17.21 4.18 -8.21
N ASN A 519 -17.09 4.91 -7.09
CA ASN A 519 -17.89 4.68 -5.88
C ASN A 519 -19.03 5.71 -5.74
N ARG A 520 -19.10 6.72 -6.62
CA ARG A 520 -20.20 7.68 -6.60
C ARG A 520 -21.53 6.91 -6.73
N PRO A 521 -22.56 7.25 -5.97
CA PRO A 521 -23.89 6.68 -6.19
C PRO A 521 -24.50 7.24 -7.49
N SER A 522 -25.28 6.43 -8.20
CA SER A 522 -26.15 6.86 -9.29
C SER A 522 -27.52 6.24 -9.06
N PHE A 523 -28.58 7.00 -9.33
CA PHE A 523 -29.90 6.41 -9.45
C PHE A 523 -29.93 5.58 -10.72
N ASP A 524 -30.39 4.33 -10.60
CA ASP A 524 -30.74 3.51 -11.74
C ASP A 524 -32.13 4.02 -12.21
N PRO A 525 -32.24 4.62 -13.40
CA PRO A 525 -33.46 5.27 -13.85
C PRO A 525 -34.62 4.31 -14.15
#